data_AF-A0A3B8XA90-F1
#
_entry.id   AF-A0A3B8XA90-F1
#
_cell.length_a   1.000
_cell.length_b   1.000
_cell.length_c   1.000
_cell.angle_alpha   90.00
_cell.angle_beta   90.00
_cell.angle_gamma   90.00
#
_symmetry.space_group_name_H-M   'P 1'
#
loop_
_entity.id
_entity.type
_entity.pdbx_description
1 polymer ?
#
loop_
_entity_poly.entity_id
_entity_poly.type
_entity_poly.pdbx_seq_one_letter_code
_entity_poly.pdbx_strand_id
1 'polypeptide(L)'
;MATFKTTFPVRYYETDQMAVVHHSNYIRYFEIARDEMMVQVGFPIERCEKELGIQVPIVSVECHFHHPARMGDVLTAVAEFDKVPLAKMTIKQAVYNQDGVLLADGTVVL
;
A
#
# COMPACT_ATOMS: atom_id res chain seq x y z
N MET A 1 16.59 -2.27 -5.01
CA MET A 1 15.20 -2.06 -4.58
C MET A 1 14.73 -3.31 -3.90
N ALA A 2 14.30 -3.21 -2.65
CA ALA A 2 13.59 -4.31 -2.00
C ALA A 2 12.10 -4.17 -2.35
N THR A 3 11.45 -5.29 -2.69
CA THR A 3 10.05 -5.35 -3.11
C THR A 3 9.28 -6.23 -2.15
N PHE A 4 8.18 -5.71 -1.62
CA PHE A 4 7.30 -6.37 -0.66
C PHE A 4 5.92 -6.49 -1.27
N LYS A 5 5.26 -7.63 -1.06
CA LYS A 5 3.97 -7.94 -1.69
C LYS A 5 3.01 -8.53 -0.67
N THR A 6 1.77 -8.08 -0.73
CA THR A 6 0.69 -8.63 0.09
C THR A 6 -0.53 -8.86 -0.78
N THR A 7 -1.09 -10.07 -0.73
CA THR A 7 -2.25 -10.47 -1.53
C THR A 7 -3.50 -10.60 -0.65
N PHE A 8 -4.62 -10.04 -1.09
CA PHE A 8 -5.88 -10.07 -0.35
C PHE A 8 -7.10 -9.96 -1.31
N PRO A 9 -8.26 -10.54 -0.95
CA PRO A 9 -9.48 -10.38 -1.73
C PRO A 9 -10.09 -8.98 -1.54
N VAL A 10 -10.79 -8.48 -2.56
CA VAL A 10 -11.68 -7.31 -2.42
C VAL A 10 -12.81 -7.64 -1.45
N ARG A 11 -13.10 -6.72 -0.54
CA ARG A 11 -14.17 -6.86 0.46
C ARG A 11 -15.41 -6.09 0.01
N TYR A 12 -16.59 -6.63 0.32
CA TYR A 12 -17.86 -6.04 -0.15
C TYR A 12 -18.02 -4.55 0.20
N TYR A 13 -17.66 -4.17 1.43
CA TYR A 13 -17.76 -2.78 1.90
C TYR A 13 -16.74 -1.81 1.24
N GLU A 14 -15.78 -2.32 0.47
CA GLU A 14 -14.80 -1.50 -0.23
C GLU A 14 -15.33 -0.99 -1.58
N THR A 15 -16.47 -1.51 -2.03
CA THR A 15 -17.11 -1.13 -3.30
C THR A 15 -18.08 0.05 -3.15
N ASP A 16 -18.32 0.78 -4.24
CA ASP A 16 -19.28 1.88 -4.30
C ASP A 16 -20.40 1.67 -5.35
N GLN A 17 -21.23 2.69 -5.57
CA GLN A 17 -22.37 2.65 -6.49
C GLN A 17 -21.98 2.38 -7.95
N MET A 18 -20.71 2.58 -8.33
CA MET A 18 -20.20 2.25 -9.67
C MET A 18 -19.85 0.76 -9.82
N ALA A 19 -20.10 -0.07 -8.79
CA ALA A 19 -19.78 -1.49 -8.74
C ALA A 19 -18.27 -1.80 -8.88
N VAL A 20 -17.43 -0.86 -8.43
CA VAL A 20 -15.97 -0.99 -8.36
C VAL A 20 -15.49 -0.61 -6.96
N VAL A 21 -14.24 -0.92 -6.64
CA VAL A 21 -13.61 -0.44 -5.41
C VAL A 21 -13.53 1.08 -5.41
N HIS A 22 -14.03 1.70 -4.35
CA HIS A 22 -13.96 3.15 -4.18
C HIS A 22 -12.50 3.61 -4.10
N HIS A 23 -12.16 4.67 -4.83
CA HIS A 23 -10.78 5.18 -5.00
C HIS A 23 -10.03 5.40 -3.67
N SER A 24 -10.72 5.82 -2.59
CA SER A 24 -10.09 6.05 -1.29
C SER A 24 -9.53 4.77 -0.63
N ASN A 25 -9.97 3.59 -1.04
CA ASN A 25 -9.47 2.32 -0.50
C ASN A 25 -8.07 1.96 -1.03
N TYR A 26 -7.62 2.53 -2.14
CA TYR A 26 -6.26 2.26 -2.65
C TYR A 26 -5.16 2.75 -1.71
N ILE A 27 -5.40 3.82 -0.93
CA ILE A 27 -4.45 4.26 0.11
C ILE A 27 -4.35 3.21 1.24
N ARG A 28 -5.44 2.51 1.55
CA ARG A 28 -5.43 1.39 2.50
C ARG A 28 -4.68 0.18 1.92
N TYR A 29 -4.83 -0.08 0.62
CA TYR A 29 -4.10 -1.15 -0.06
C TYR A 29 -2.59 -0.88 -0.08
N PHE A 30 -2.21 0.38 -0.32
CA PHE A 30 -0.84 0.84 -0.15
C PHE A 30 -0.34 0.64 1.29
N GLU A 31 -1.14 0.97 2.30
CA GLU A 31 -0.81 0.72 3.71
C GLU A 31 -0.55 -0.76 4.01
N ILE A 32 -1.39 -1.67 3.51
CA ILE A 32 -1.20 -3.12 3.69
C ILE A 32 0.19 -3.59 3.22
N ALA A 33 0.65 -3.14 2.05
CA ALA A 33 1.98 -3.50 1.55
C ALA A 33 3.12 -2.80 2.32
N ARG A 34 2.89 -1.57 2.78
CA ARG A 34 3.86 -0.79 3.55
C ARG A 34 4.04 -1.35 4.96
N ASP A 35 2.98 -1.81 5.60
CA ASP A 35 3.06 -2.44 6.92
C ASP A 35 3.84 -3.75 6.85
N GLU A 36 3.60 -4.57 5.82
CA GLU A 36 4.39 -5.78 5.57
C GLU A 36 5.88 -5.45 5.34
N MET A 37 6.16 -4.41 4.54
CA MET A 37 7.52 -3.89 4.37
C MET A 37 8.15 -3.53 5.72
N MET A 38 7.45 -2.75 6.56
CA MET A 38 7.94 -2.30 7.87
C MET A 38 8.24 -3.49 8.81
N VAL A 39 7.40 -4.53 8.79
CA VAL A 39 7.66 -5.78 9.53
C VAL A 39 8.92 -6.46 9.01
N GLN A 40 9.05 -6.66 7.70
CA GLN A 40 10.18 -7.39 7.12
C GLN A 40 11.53 -6.66 7.26
N VAL A 41 11.54 -5.33 7.32
CA VAL A 41 12.77 -4.56 7.58
C VAL A 41 13.10 -4.44 9.08
N GLY A 42 12.32 -5.07 9.96
CA GLY A 42 12.58 -5.14 11.40
C GLY A 42 12.03 -3.97 12.23
N PHE A 43 11.22 -3.11 11.61
CA PHE A 43 10.61 -1.92 12.22
C PHE A 43 9.08 -1.93 12.12
N PRO A 44 8.35 -2.93 12.67
CA PRO A 44 6.89 -2.88 12.73
C PRO A 44 6.39 -1.56 13.34
N ILE A 45 5.33 -0.99 12.78
CA ILE A 45 4.80 0.32 13.22
C ILE A 45 4.51 0.34 14.72
N GLU A 46 3.84 -0.70 15.24
CA GLU A 46 3.53 -0.81 16.67
C GLU A 46 4.78 -0.76 17.56
N ARG A 47 5.87 -1.40 17.13
CA ARG A 47 7.15 -1.39 17.84
C ARG A 47 7.77 0.01 17.82
N CYS A 48 7.77 0.65 16.65
CA CYS A 48 8.27 2.03 16.50
C CYS A 48 7.53 2.97 17.46
N GLU A 49 6.21 2.89 17.53
CA GLU A 49 5.41 3.77 18.37
C GLU A 49 5.55 3.46 19.86
N LYS A 50 5.42 2.20 20.27
CA LYS A 50 5.36 1.81 21.69
C LYS A 50 6.72 1.73 22.36
N GLU A 51 7.73 1.21 21.67
CA GLU A 51 9.05 0.95 22.28
C GLU A 51 10.05 2.07 21.99
N LEU A 52 10.00 2.66 20.79
CA LEU A 52 10.97 3.66 20.36
C LEU A 52 10.44 5.09 20.49
N GLY A 53 9.13 5.29 20.68
CA GLY A 53 8.50 6.60 20.70
C GLY A 53 8.55 7.33 19.36
N ILE A 54 8.69 6.59 18.25
CA ILE A 54 8.78 7.12 16.89
C ILE A 54 7.43 6.96 16.20
N GLN A 55 6.85 8.07 15.75
CA GLN A 55 5.69 8.07 14.87
C GLN A 55 6.12 8.09 13.40
N VAL A 56 5.35 7.45 12.53
CA VAL A 56 5.64 7.35 11.09
C VAL A 56 4.48 7.96 10.30
N PRO A 57 4.30 9.30 10.34
CA PRO A 57 3.18 9.95 9.67
C PRO A 57 3.34 9.91 8.15
N ILE A 58 2.23 9.87 7.43
CA ILE A 58 2.22 10.06 5.98
C ILE A 58 2.28 11.56 5.68
N VAL A 59 3.32 12.00 4.96
CA VAL A 59 3.54 13.40 4.55
C VAL A 59 2.84 13.72 3.24
N SER A 60 2.84 12.78 2.28
CA SER A 60 2.14 12.94 1.01
C SER A 60 1.78 11.60 0.40
N VAL A 61 0.66 11.58 -0.34
CA VAL A 61 0.23 10.43 -1.15
C VAL A 61 -0.10 10.91 -2.55
N GLU A 62 0.45 10.21 -3.53
CA GLU A 62 0.11 10.30 -4.94
C GLU A 62 -0.44 8.94 -5.38
N CYS A 63 -1.53 8.92 -6.14
CA CYS A 63 -2.15 7.69 -6.63
C CYS A 63 -2.77 7.94 -8.01
N HIS A 64 -2.33 7.17 -9.00
CA HIS A 64 -2.93 7.12 -10.33
C HIS A 64 -3.78 5.88 -10.46
N PHE A 65 -5.00 6.03 -10.99
CA PHE A 65 -5.95 4.95 -11.17
C PHE A 65 -6.02 4.59 -12.65
N HIS A 66 -5.59 3.37 -13.00
CA HIS A 66 -5.48 2.89 -14.38
C HIS A 66 -6.65 1.97 -14.74
N HIS A 67 -6.97 1.01 -13.86
CA HIS A 67 -8.04 0.05 -14.04
C HIS A 67 -8.79 -0.20 -12.72
N PRO A 68 -10.13 -0.38 -12.75
CA PRO A 68 -10.90 -0.59 -11.54
C PRO A 68 -10.83 -2.04 -11.05
N ALA A 69 -10.57 -2.23 -9.75
CA ALA A 69 -10.87 -3.47 -9.01
C ALA A 69 -12.39 -3.65 -8.81
N ARG A 70 -12.85 -4.89 -8.76
CA ARG A 70 -14.26 -5.27 -8.55
C ARG A 70 -14.40 -6.34 -7.47
N MET A 71 -15.62 -6.50 -6.98
CA MET A 71 -15.94 -7.61 -6.09
C MET A 71 -15.59 -8.95 -6.76
N GLY A 72 -14.88 -9.81 -6.03
CA GLY A 72 -14.38 -11.09 -6.53
C GLY A 72 -12.92 -11.06 -7.00
N ASP A 73 -12.34 -9.87 -7.22
CA ASP A 73 -10.91 -9.76 -7.53
C ASP A 73 -10.04 -10.13 -6.31
N VAL A 74 -8.87 -10.69 -6.60
CA VAL A 74 -7.79 -10.88 -5.64
C VAL A 74 -6.68 -9.91 -6.00
N LEU A 75 -6.42 -8.97 -5.10
CA LEU A 75 -5.46 -7.89 -5.33
C LEU A 75 -4.11 -8.25 -4.75
N THR A 76 -3.05 -7.81 -5.42
CA THR A 76 -1.68 -7.82 -4.90
C THR A 76 -1.19 -6.39 -4.77
N ALA A 77 -1.05 -5.90 -3.54
CA ALA A 77 -0.42 -4.63 -3.26
C ALA A 77 1.09 -4.81 -3.12
N VAL A 78 1.85 -3.86 -3.64
CA VAL A 78 3.30 -3.88 -3.72
C VAL A 78 3.87 -2.60 -3.11
N ALA A 79 4.95 -2.73 -2.35
CA ALA A 79 5.74 -1.62 -1.83
C ALA A 79 7.21 -1.81 -2.22
N GLU A 80 7.83 -0.76 -2.73
CA GLU A 80 9.23 -0.75 -3.13
C GLU A 80 9.95 0.47 -2.61
N PHE A 81 11.18 0.26 -2.13
CA PHE A 81 12.07 1.35 -1.75
C PHE A 81 13.52 1.04 -2.14
N ASP A 82 14.30 2.10 -2.36
CA ASP A 82 15.69 1.98 -2.80
C ASP A 82 16.65 1.71 -1.65
N LYS A 83 16.68 2.60 -0.66
CA LYS A 83 17.58 2.57 0.51
C LYS A 83 16.86 3.11 1.73
N VAL A 84 17.24 2.66 2.92
CA VAL A 84 16.75 3.22 4.18
C VAL A 84 17.21 4.68 4.26
N PRO A 85 16.29 5.66 4.26
CA PRO A 85 16.66 7.07 4.27
C PRO A 85 16.86 7.58 5.71
N LEU A 86 17.64 8.65 5.84
CA LEU A 86 17.98 9.24 7.16
C LEU A 86 16.84 10.08 7.77
N ALA A 87 15.89 10.57 6.97
CA ALA A 87 14.84 11.48 7.45
C ALA A 87 13.50 11.44 6.69
N LYS A 88 13.47 10.94 5.44
CA LYS A 88 12.28 10.95 4.59
C LYS A 88 12.24 9.70 3.72
N MET A 89 11.20 8.89 3.83
CA MET A 89 11.07 7.64 3.09
C MET A 89 10.07 7.77 1.95
N THR A 90 10.57 7.72 0.72
CA THR A 90 9.74 7.69 -0.49
C THR A 90 9.55 6.25 -0.92
N ILE A 91 8.30 5.79 -0.93
CA ILE A 91 7.93 4.41 -1.21
C ILE A 91 7.11 4.40 -2.49
N LYS A 92 7.56 3.65 -3.49
CA LYS A 92 6.77 3.39 -4.69
C LYS A 92 5.80 2.26 -4.41
N GLN A 93 4.54 2.44 -4.77
CA GLN A 93 3.49 1.48 -4.50
C GLN A 93 2.68 1.18 -5.75
N ALA A 94 2.17 -0.04 -5.84
CA ALA A 94 1.33 -0.50 -6.94
C ALA A 94 0.32 -1.53 -6.45
N VAL A 95 -0.84 -1.60 -7.11
CA VAL A 95 -1.87 -2.61 -6.89
C VAL A 95 -2.17 -3.29 -8.22
N TYR A 96 -2.09 -4.62 -8.22
CA TYR A 96 -2.41 -5.47 -9.36
C TYR A 96 -3.61 -6.37 -9.05
N ASN A 97 -4.37 -6.78 -10.06
CA ASN A 97 -5.34 -7.88 -9.89
C ASN A 97 -4.67 -9.26 -10.06
N GLN A 98 -5.47 -10.33 -9.96
CA GLN A 98 -5.06 -11.72 -10.13
C GLN A 98 -4.42 -12.06 -11.47
N ASP A 99 -4.74 -11.29 -12.52
CA ASP A 99 -4.23 -11.49 -13.88
C ASP A 99 -2.95 -10.67 -14.15
N GLY A 100 -2.44 -9.95 -13.15
CA GLY A 100 -1.27 -9.08 -13.26
C GLY A 100 -1.55 -7.74 -13.94
N VAL A 101 -2.82 -7.34 -14.10
CA VAL A 101 -3.20 -6.02 -14.61
C VAL A 101 -2.93 -4.96 -13.55
N LEU A 102 -2.20 -3.90 -13.92
CA LEU A 102 -1.94 -2.76 -13.04
C LEU A 102 -3.22 -1.95 -12.83
N LEU A 103 -3.71 -1.89 -11.60
CA LEU A 103 -4.94 -1.18 -11.25
C LEU A 103 -4.66 0.25 -10.82
N ALA A 104 -3.66 0.43 -9.96
CA ALA A 104 -3.22 1.73 -9.50
C ALA A 104 -1.74 1.69 -9.13
N ASP A 105 -1.06 2.82 -9.26
CA ASP A 105 0.29 3.03 -8.76
C ASP A 105 0.44 4.41 -8.15
N GLY A 106 1.55 4.63 -7.47
CA GLY A 106 1.77 5.90 -6.81
C GLY A 106 2.96 5.91 -5.89
N THR A 107 3.06 7.01 -5.16
CA THR A 107 4.15 7.25 -4.21
C THR A 107 3.58 7.68 -2.87
N VAL A 108 4.06 7.06 -1.81
CA VAL A 108 3.80 7.47 -0.43
C VAL A 108 5.09 7.97 0.18
N VAL A 109 5.02 9.12 0.84
CA VAL A 109 6.13 9.69 1.58
C VAL A 109 5.82 9.61 3.06
N LEU A 110 6.73 8.98 3.81
CA LEU A 110 6.81 9.02 5.26
C LEU A 110 7.91 10.00 5.71
#